data_AF-A0A2W4UNN0-F1
#
_entry.id   AF-A0A2W4UNN0-F1
#
_cell.length_a   1.000
_cell.length_b   1.000
_cell.length_c   1.000
_cell.angle_alpha   90.00
_cell.angle_beta   90.00
_cell.angle_gamma   90.00
#
_symmetry.space_group_name_H-M   'P 1'
#
loop_
_entity.id
_entity.type
_entity.pdbx_description
1 polymer ?
#
loop_
_entity_poly.entity_id
_entity_poly.type
_entity_poly.pdbx_seq_one_letter_code
_entity_poly.pdbx_strand_id
1 'polypeptide(L)'
;MNFSLPPEVTVQSQVLNDGKIYQFHHPTLGLLGRIVLQDNPDGLCHISSEVAGDPNDPMTETRAQIFEPLSQQLCAAVEAALGKGRQTGAGKPNTGISPTAPKERIASQQIPCPKCGEIAALLIFANQAKEIAEMEDCARKTYSIYEELDVVTWIIGATVGTLKGDPIAPILRVWPQRHAIKYGSPKMFDAELNAILPRHCGGRLP
;
A
#
# COMPACT_ATOMS: atom_id res chain seq x y z
N MET A 1 -16.44 -27.73 0.37
CA MET A 1 -16.54 -26.29 0.69
C MET A 1 -16.44 -25.52 -0.61
N ASN A 2 -17.39 -24.63 -0.91
CA ASN A 2 -17.27 -23.73 -2.05
C ASN A 2 -16.57 -22.45 -1.57
N PHE A 3 -15.32 -22.27 -1.96
CA PHE A 3 -14.62 -21.01 -1.79
C PHE A 3 -15.13 -20.01 -2.84
N SER A 4 -15.48 -18.80 -2.40
CA SER A 4 -15.84 -17.70 -3.29
C SER A 4 -15.18 -16.43 -2.79
N LEU A 5 -14.64 -15.65 -3.71
CA LEU A 5 -14.11 -14.33 -3.38
C LEU A 5 -15.26 -13.37 -3.02
N PRO A 6 -15.06 -12.47 -2.05
CA PRO A 6 -15.94 -11.32 -1.85
C PRO A 6 -16.06 -10.54 -3.18
N PRO A 7 -17.24 -9.95 -3.47
CA PRO A 7 -17.49 -9.31 -4.76
C PRO A 7 -16.55 -8.13 -5.04
N GLU A 8 -16.05 -7.48 -4.00
CA GLU A 8 -15.09 -6.38 -4.08
C GLU A 8 -13.63 -6.82 -4.24
N VAL A 9 -13.30 -8.10 -4.04
CA VAL A 9 -11.92 -8.59 -4.12
C VAL A 9 -11.65 -9.21 -5.49
N THR A 10 -10.61 -8.74 -6.15
CA THR A 10 -10.11 -9.31 -7.41
C THR A 10 -8.81 -10.06 -7.18
N VAL A 11 -8.56 -11.09 -7.99
CA VAL A 11 -7.32 -11.87 -7.95
C VAL A 11 -6.63 -11.84 -9.30
N GLN A 12 -5.32 -11.59 -9.28
CA GLN A 12 -4.45 -11.71 -10.44
C GLN A 12 -3.42 -12.80 -10.17
N SER A 13 -3.07 -13.59 -11.19
CA SER A 13 -2.06 -14.62 -11.03
C SER A 13 -0.88 -14.43 -11.97
N GLN A 14 0.32 -14.67 -11.46
CA GLN A 14 1.57 -14.60 -12.21
C GLN A 14 2.34 -15.91 -12.05
N VAL A 15 2.78 -16.49 -13.17
CA VAL A 15 3.63 -17.68 -13.17
C VAL A 15 5.09 -17.25 -12.94
N LEU A 16 5.79 -17.96 -12.06
CA LEU A 16 7.22 -17.86 -11.82
C LEU A 16 7.93 -19.09 -12.39
N ASN A 17 9.26 -19.06 -12.44
CA ASN A 17 10.05 -20.20 -12.90
C ASN A 17 9.89 -21.44 -12.02
N ASP A 18 9.62 -21.24 -10.73
CA ASP A 18 9.55 -22.23 -9.65
C ASP A 18 8.21 -22.20 -8.91
N GLY A 19 7.17 -21.61 -9.51
CA GLY A 19 5.91 -21.45 -8.79
C GLY A 19 4.89 -20.51 -9.43
N LYS A 20 3.96 -20.03 -8.59
CA LYS A 20 2.88 -19.12 -8.99
C LYS A 20 2.51 -18.18 -7.85
N ILE A 21 2.33 -16.91 -8.15
CA ILE A 21 1.82 -15.91 -7.20
C ILE A 21 0.37 -15.60 -7.53
N TYR A 22 -0.46 -15.46 -6.50
CA TYR A 22 -1.80 -14.89 -6.56
C TYR A 22 -1.83 -13.60 -5.75
N GLN A 23 -2.18 -12.48 -6.39
CA GLN A 23 -2.26 -11.16 -5.76
C GLN A 23 -3.71 -10.74 -5.63
N PHE A 24 -4.11 -10.35 -4.41
CA PHE A 24 -5.47 -10.00 -4.06
C PHE A 24 -5.59 -8.49 -3.93
N HIS A 25 -6.53 -7.89 -4.66
CA HIS A 25 -6.70 -6.45 -4.72
C HIS A 25 -8.12 -6.05 -4.31
N HIS A 26 -8.19 -4.90 -3.64
CA HIS A 26 -9.43 -4.26 -3.21
C HIS A 26 -9.53 -2.85 -3.82
N PRO A 27 -10.71 -2.43 -4.31
CA PRO A 27 -10.88 -1.17 -5.05
C PRO A 27 -10.51 0.08 -4.26
N THR A 28 -10.52 0.02 -2.93
CA THR A 28 -10.21 1.16 -2.05
C THR A 28 -9.02 0.96 -1.14
N LEU A 29 -8.35 -0.20 -1.15
CA LEU A 29 -7.19 -0.47 -0.29
C LEU A 29 -5.93 -0.85 -1.09
N GLY A 30 -6.07 -0.99 -2.41
CA GLY A 30 -5.01 -1.46 -3.29
C GLY A 30 -4.75 -2.94 -3.10
N LEU A 31 -3.48 -3.33 -3.18
CA LEU A 31 -3.04 -4.68 -2.85
C LEU A 31 -3.36 -5.01 -1.38
N LEU A 32 -4.11 -6.08 -1.16
CA LEU A 32 -4.40 -6.62 0.17
C LEU A 32 -3.32 -7.57 0.66
N GLY A 33 -2.80 -8.38 -0.26
CA GLY A 33 -1.84 -9.44 0.06
C GLY A 33 -1.60 -10.36 -1.12
N ARG A 34 -0.77 -11.37 -0.90
CA ARG A 34 -0.46 -12.39 -1.90
C ARG A 34 -0.35 -13.78 -1.29
N ILE A 35 -0.61 -14.77 -2.12
CA ILE A 35 -0.33 -16.17 -1.84
C ILE A 35 0.70 -16.65 -2.85
N VAL A 36 1.76 -17.29 -2.37
CA VAL A 36 2.83 -17.81 -3.21
C VAL A 36 2.82 -19.33 -3.10
N LEU A 37 2.76 -19.98 -4.26
CA LEU A 37 2.97 -21.43 -4.41
C LEU A 37 4.37 -21.62 -4.99
N GLN A 38 5.21 -22.40 -4.31
CA GLN A 38 6.57 -22.73 -4.77
C GLN A 38 6.78 -24.22 -4.79
N ASP A 39 7.47 -24.70 -5.83
CA ASP A 39 7.93 -26.06 -5.92
C ASP A 39 9.21 -26.21 -5.09
N ASN A 40 9.19 -27.07 -4.08
CA ASN A 40 10.39 -27.38 -3.32
C ASN A 40 11.17 -28.53 -3.98
N PRO A 41 12.51 -28.57 -3.81
CA PRO A 41 13.35 -29.65 -4.32
C PRO A 41 13.01 -31.06 -3.79
N ASP A 42 12.26 -31.15 -2.69
CA ASP A 42 11.76 -32.39 -2.10
C ASP A 42 10.50 -32.93 -2.80
N GLY A 43 10.02 -32.25 -3.85
CA GLY A 43 8.81 -32.60 -4.59
C GLY A 43 7.52 -32.16 -3.90
N LEU A 44 7.58 -31.37 -2.81
CA LEU A 44 6.42 -30.80 -2.14
C LEU A 44 6.14 -29.38 -2.63
N CYS A 45 4.87 -28.97 -2.56
CA CYS A 45 4.48 -27.59 -2.79
C CYS A 45 4.49 -26.82 -1.47
N HIS A 46 5.25 -25.72 -1.41
CA HIS A 46 5.21 -24.76 -0.31
C HIS A 46 4.17 -23.68 -0.61
N ILE A 47 3.29 -23.41 0.35
CA ILE A 47 2.27 -22.35 0.27
C ILE A 47 2.59 -21.31 1.34
N SER A 48 2.84 -20.06 0.93
CA SER A 48 2.95 -18.92 1.84
C SER A 48 1.86 -17.89 1.57
N SER A 49 1.47 -17.15 2.61
CA SER A 49 0.50 -16.06 2.55
C SER A 49 1.07 -14.83 3.23
N GLU A 50 1.00 -13.69 2.57
CA GLU A 50 1.61 -12.44 3.02
C GLU A 50 0.63 -11.28 2.88
N VAL A 51 0.31 -10.59 3.98
CA VAL A 51 -0.45 -9.34 3.95
C VAL A 51 0.42 -8.25 3.33
N ALA A 52 -0.17 -7.37 2.53
CA ALA A 52 0.54 -6.28 1.90
C ALA A 52 0.67 -5.07 2.85
N GLY A 53 1.90 -4.66 3.13
CA GLY A 53 2.21 -3.43 3.86
C GLY A 53 3.29 -3.62 4.90
N ASP A 54 3.71 -2.51 5.50
CA ASP A 54 4.64 -2.53 6.64
C ASP A 54 3.88 -2.85 7.93
N PRO A 55 4.38 -3.71 8.83
CA PRO A 55 3.71 -4.01 10.11
C PRO A 55 3.41 -2.79 10.98
N ASN A 56 4.17 -1.70 10.85
CA ASN A 56 3.94 -0.46 11.60
C ASN A 56 2.91 0.45 10.94
N ASP A 57 2.57 0.24 9.67
CA ASP A 57 1.51 0.98 8.97
C ASP A 57 0.12 0.54 9.48
N PRO A 58 -0.69 1.43 10.09
CA PRO A 58 -2.04 1.09 10.53
C PRO A 58 -2.95 0.54 9.40
N MET A 59 -2.68 0.91 8.15
CA MET A 59 -3.43 0.39 7.01
C MET A 59 -3.12 -1.09 6.71
N THR A 60 -1.99 -1.62 7.18
CA THR A 60 -1.66 -3.05 7.07
C THR A 60 -2.63 -3.90 7.86
N GLU A 61 -2.99 -3.48 9.08
CA GLU A 61 -4.01 -4.18 9.88
C GLU A 61 -5.38 -4.16 9.20
N THR A 62 -5.75 -3.03 8.59
CA THR A 62 -7.01 -2.92 7.83
C THR A 62 -7.04 -3.89 6.64
N ARG A 63 -5.91 -4.09 5.94
CA ARG A 63 -5.81 -5.08 4.86
C ARG A 63 -5.86 -6.51 5.39
N ALA A 64 -5.21 -6.78 6.52
CA ALA A 64 -5.17 -8.10 7.15
C ALA A 64 -6.58 -8.60 7.51
N GLN A 65 -7.44 -7.73 8.04
CA GLN A 65 -8.82 -8.05 8.39
C GLN A 65 -9.64 -8.62 7.22
N ILE A 66 -9.33 -8.22 5.99
CA ILE A 66 -9.99 -8.74 4.78
C ILE A 66 -9.22 -9.95 4.23
N PHE A 67 -7.89 -9.86 4.19
CA PHE A 67 -7.06 -10.85 3.48
C PHE A 67 -6.87 -12.16 4.25
N GLU A 68 -6.64 -12.12 5.56
CA GLU A 68 -6.33 -13.31 6.35
C GLU A 68 -7.45 -14.36 6.33
N PRO A 69 -8.74 -14.00 6.48
CA PRO A 69 -9.82 -14.98 6.35
C PRO A 69 -9.87 -15.62 4.95
N LEU A 70 -9.52 -14.87 3.90
CA LEU A 70 -9.50 -15.39 2.53
C LEU A 70 -8.34 -16.36 2.31
N SER A 71 -7.15 -16.01 2.83
CA SER A 71 -5.98 -16.87 2.69
C SER A 71 -6.14 -18.18 3.46
N GLN A 72 -6.69 -18.13 4.67
CA GLN A 72 -7.00 -19.31 5.47
C GLN A 72 -8.00 -20.24 4.77
N GLN A 73 -9.08 -19.68 4.22
CA GLN A 73 -10.08 -20.47 3.48
C GLN A 73 -9.50 -21.10 2.22
N LEU A 74 -8.65 -20.36 1.48
CA LEU A 74 -8.02 -20.90 0.28
C LEU A 74 -7.04 -22.03 0.62
N CYS A 75 -6.18 -21.83 1.63
CA CYS A 75 -5.25 -22.86 2.10
C CYS A 75 -6.01 -24.13 2.51
N ALA A 76 -7.09 -23.99 3.30
CA ALA A 76 -7.93 -25.12 3.71
C ALA A 76 -8.60 -25.82 2.52
N ALA A 77 -9.08 -25.06 1.52
CA ALA A 77 -9.67 -25.64 0.32
C ALA A 77 -8.64 -26.41 -0.53
N VAL A 78 -7.41 -25.91 -0.63
CA VAL A 78 -6.30 -26.58 -1.32
C VAL A 78 -5.90 -27.86 -0.59
N GLU A 79 -5.73 -27.82 0.73
CA GLU A 79 -5.43 -29.01 1.55
C GLU A 79 -6.53 -30.08 1.43
N ALA A 80 -7.80 -29.67 1.40
CA ALA A 80 -8.93 -30.59 1.24
C ALA A 80 -8.98 -31.22 -0.17
N ALA A 81 -8.57 -30.50 -1.21
CA ALA A 81 -8.61 -30.97 -2.59
C ALA A 81 -7.43 -31.89 -2.96
N LEU A 82 -6.23 -31.61 -2.44
CA LEU A 82 -4.99 -32.32 -2.78
C LEU A 82 -4.59 -33.40 -1.75
N GLY A 83 -5.26 -33.42 -0.59
CA GLY A 83 -4.90 -34.26 0.55
C GLY A 83 -3.82 -33.62 1.43
N LYS A 84 -3.70 -34.07 2.69
CA LYS A 84 -2.71 -33.56 3.64
C LYS A 84 -1.29 -33.93 3.18
N GLY A 85 -0.60 -33.03 2.50
CA GLY A 85 0.86 -33.00 2.50
C GLY A 85 1.36 -32.81 3.95
N ARG A 86 2.53 -33.36 4.30
CA ARG A 86 3.10 -33.21 5.65
C ARG A 86 3.22 -31.72 5.98
N GLN A 87 2.38 -31.23 6.90
CA GLN A 87 2.54 -29.91 7.48
C GLN A 87 3.85 -29.88 8.26
N THR A 88 4.88 -29.24 7.69
CA THR A 88 5.91 -28.64 8.53
C THR A 88 5.34 -27.32 9.01
N GLY A 89 4.86 -27.32 10.24
CA GLY A 89 4.09 -26.22 10.85
C GLY A 89 4.77 -24.87 10.74
N ALA A 90 3.94 -23.81 10.81
CA ALA A 90 4.28 -22.40 10.97
C ALA A 90 5.77 -22.09 10.80
N GLY A 91 6.30 -22.27 9.59
CA GLY A 91 7.62 -21.82 9.25
C GLY A 91 7.60 -20.31 9.37
N LYS A 92 8.57 -19.73 10.10
CA LYS A 92 8.83 -18.29 10.12
C LYS A 92 8.64 -17.73 8.70
N PRO A 93 8.05 -16.53 8.53
CA PRO A 93 7.90 -15.92 7.21
C PRO A 93 9.26 -15.98 6.54
N ASN A 94 9.36 -16.83 5.51
CA ASN A 94 10.59 -16.99 4.78
C ASN A 94 10.74 -15.65 4.05
N THR A 95 11.70 -14.83 4.48
CA THR A 95 12.10 -13.58 3.81
C THR A 95 12.79 -13.87 2.47
N GLY A 96 12.36 -14.94 1.79
CA GLY A 96 12.74 -15.28 0.44
C GLY A 96 12.34 -14.10 -0.43
N ILE A 97 13.37 -13.45 -0.98
CA ILE A 97 13.29 -12.24 -1.77
C ILE A 97 12.22 -12.44 -2.83
N SER A 98 11.04 -11.87 -2.56
CA SER A 98 9.99 -11.79 -3.54
C SER A 98 10.56 -11.08 -4.76
N PRO A 99 10.21 -11.47 -6.00
CA PRO A 99 10.66 -10.77 -7.19
C PRO A 99 10.42 -9.29 -6.97
N THR A 100 11.52 -8.53 -6.82
CA THR A 100 11.42 -7.11 -6.51
C THR A 100 10.68 -6.52 -7.69
N ALA A 101 9.40 -6.16 -7.48
CA ALA A 101 8.68 -5.37 -8.46
C ALA A 101 9.61 -4.23 -8.88
N PRO A 102 9.70 -3.90 -10.18
CA PRO A 102 10.57 -2.83 -10.66
C PRO A 102 10.49 -1.67 -9.67
N LYS A 103 11.64 -1.21 -9.14
CA LYS A 103 11.67 -0.10 -8.18
C LYS A 103 11.07 1.11 -8.87
N GLU A 104 9.76 1.24 -8.73
CA GLU A 104 9.00 2.36 -9.23
C GLU A 104 9.57 3.57 -8.49
N ARG A 105 10.23 4.44 -9.26
CA ARG A 105 10.79 5.66 -8.70
C ARG A 105 9.61 6.60 -8.48
N ILE A 106 9.08 6.57 -7.26
CA ILE A 106 8.06 7.50 -6.82
C ILE A 106 8.77 8.83 -6.53
N ALA A 107 8.44 9.86 -7.31
CA ALA A 107 9.02 11.17 -7.13
C ALA A 107 8.51 11.79 -5.82
N SER A 108 9.39 12.42 -5.06
CA SER A 108 9.03 13.12 -3.83
C SER A 108 9.75 14.46 -3.71
N GLN A 109 9.15 15.38 -2.96
CA GLN A 109 9.67 16.71 -2.69
C GLN A 109 9.51 17.03 -1.20
N GLN A 110 10.62 17.39 -0.56
CA GLN A 110 10.62 17.90 0.81
C GLN A 110 10.42 19.41 0.78
N ILE A 111 9.52 19.90 1.63
CA ILE A 111 9.19 21.32 1.73
C ILE A 111 9.80 21.86 3.03
N PRO A 112 10.83 22.71 2.95
CA PRO A 112 11.41 23.34 4.13
C PRO A 112 10.48 24.41 4.71
N CYS A 113 10.56 24.58 6.02
CA CYS A 113 9.88 25.66 6.71
C CYS A 113 10.54 27.00 6.36
N PRO A 114 9.78 28.03 5.92
CA PRO A 114 10.36 29.33 5.62
C PRO A 114 10.90 30.08 6.85
N LYS A 115 10.55 29.63 8.08
CA LYS A 115 11.01 30.26 9.33
C LYS A 115 12.29 29.63 9.89
N CYS A 116 12.36 28.30 9.97
CA CYS A 116 13.48 27.60 10.61
C CYS A 116 14.37 26.80 9.65
N GLY A 117 13.97 26.64 8.38
CA GLY A 117 14.74 25.88 7.38
C GLY A 117 14.58 24.35 7.46
N GLU A 118 14.15 23.82 8.60
CA GLU A 118 13.87 22.38 8.78
C GLU A 118 12.73 21.89 7.87
N ILE A 119 12.77 20.61 7.50
CA ILE A 119 11.73 19.97 6.69
C ILE A 119 10.41 20.03 7.46
N ALA A 120 9.37 20.61 6.85
CA ALA A 120 8.06 20.78 7.47
C ALA A 120 6.97 19.92 6.83
N ALA A 121 7.19 19.48 5.59
CA ALA A 121 6.25 18.63 4.86
C ALA A 121 6.96 17.80 3.79
N LEU A 122 6.31 16.71 3.39
CA LEU A 122 6.72 15.85 2.28
C LEU A 122 5.57 15.73 1.28
N LEU A 123 5.89 15.93 0.00
CA LEU A 123 4.99 15.68 -1.12
C LEU A 123 5.48 14.45 -1.88
N ILE A 124 4.58 13.55 -2.21
CA ILE A 124 4.85 12.33 -2.96
C ILE A 124 3.97 12.37 -4.22
N PHE A 125 4.58 12.22 -5.38
CA PHE A 125 3.90 12.35 -6.67
C PHE A 125 3.65 10.97 -7.29
N ALA A 126 2.41 10.50 -7.18
CA ALA A 126 1.91 9.27 -7.78
C ALA A 126 1.36 9.57 -9.19
N ASN A 127 2.25 9.98 -10.11
CA ASN A 127 1.87 10.50 -11.43
C ASN A 127 1.05 9.54 -12.32
N GLN A 128 0.97 8.26 -11.95
CA GLN A 128 0.15 7.26 -12.65
C GLN A 128 -1.15 6.94 -11.92
N ALA A 129 -1.28 7.30 -10.64
CA ALA A 129 -2.43 6.94 -9.82
C ALA A 129 -3.61 7.88 -10.08
N LYS A 130 -4.67 7.37 -10.69
CA LYS A 130 -5.95 8.05 -10.91
C LYS A 130 -7.01 7.57 -9.94
N GLU A 131 -6.92 6.29 -9.57
CA GLU A 131 -7.91 5.60 -8.75
C GLU A 131 -7.50 5.53 -7.28
N ILE A 132 -8.49 5.30 -6.41
CA ILE A 132 -8.29 5.19 -4.95
C ILE A 132 -7.29 4.07 -4.62
N ALA A 133 -7.47 2.89 -5.21
CA ALA A 133 -6.56 1.75 -5.01
C ALA A 133 -5.09 2.08 -5.33
N GLU A 134 -4.85 2.84 -6.41
CA GLU A 134 -3.50 3.18 -6.85
C GLU A 134 -2.84 4.18 -5.90
N MET A 135 -3.62 5.13 -5.39
CA MET A 135 -3.18 6.07 -4.34
C MET A 135 -2.80 5.33 -3.05
N GLU A 136 -3.59 4.33 -2.68
CA GLU A 136 -3.36 3.49 -1.51
C GLU A 136 -2.13 2.59 -1.65
N ASP A 137 -1.90 2.04 -2.85
CA ASP A 137 -0.69 1.31 -3.17
C ASP A 137 0.55 2.19 -3.14
N CYS A 138 0.46 3.44 -3.60
CA CYS A 138 1.53 4.40 -3.45
C CYS A 138 1.83 4.65 -1.96
N ALA A 139 0.80 4.89 -1.13
CA ALA A 139 0.98 5.12 0.30
C ALA A 139 1.71 3.97 0.98
N ARG A 140 1.26 2.74 0.72
CA ARG A 140 1.88 1.51 1.22
C ARG A 140 3.35 1.40 0.82
N LYS A 141 3.68 1.70 -0.46
CA LYS A 141 5.06 1.63 -0.97
C LYS A 141 5.98 2.69 -0.36
N THR A 142 5.44 3.83 0.06
CA THR A 142 6.23 4.96 0.58
C THR A 142 6.17 5.12 2.09
N TYR A 143 5.54 4.19 2.82
CA TYR A 143 5.35 4.27 4.27
C TYR A 143 6.63 4.57 5.03
N SER A 144 7.68 3.80 4.76
CA SER A 144 8.98 3.98 5.43
C SER A 144 9.56 5.38 5.26
N ILE A 145 9.27 6.06 4.15
CA ILE A 145 9.80 7.40 3.86
C ILE A 145 9.16 8.44 4.78
N TYR A 146 7.84 8.41 4.92
CA TYR A 146 7.13 9.40 5.72
C TYR A 146 7.09 9.07 7.21
N GLU A 147 7.26 7.80 7.59
CA GLU A 147 7.52 7.41 8.97
C GLU A 147 8.88 7.93 9.44
N GLU A 148 9.94 7.76 8.62
CA GLU A 148 11.30 8.21 8.98
C GLU A 148 11.39 9.74 9.10
N LEU A 149 10.76 10.48 8.18
CA LEU A 149 10.79 11.94 8.21
C LEU A 149 9.88 12.54 9.29
N ASP A 150 8.82 11.83 9.68
CA ASP A 150 7.83 12.26 10.67
C ASP A 150 7.29 13.69 10.44
N VAL A 151 6.99 14.01 9.18
CA VAL A 151 6.41 15.31 8.77
C VAL A 151 5.09 15.11 8.05
N VAL A 152 4.27 16.16 8.03
CA VAL A 152 2.98 16.09 7.33
C VAL A 152 3.21 15.72 5.87
N THR A 153 2.59 14.62 5.46
CA THR A 153 2.85 14.02 4.15
C THR A 153 1.59 13.91 3.32
N TRP A 154 1.70 14.29 2.05
CA TRP A 154 0.66 14.11 1.04
C TRP A 154 1.15 13.28 -0.13
N ILE A 155 0.22 12.50 -0.68
CA ILE A 155 0.34 11.86 -1.99
C ILE A 155 -0.57 12.60 -2.95
N ILE A 156 -0.03 12.99 -4.10
CA ILE A 156 -0.73 13.69 -5.17
C ILE A 156 -0.73 12.75 -6.38
N GLY A 157 -1.92 12.37 -6.83
CA GLY A 157 -2.09 11.48 -7.98
C GLY A 157 -2.06 12.21 -9.32
N ALA A 158 -2.34 11.45 -10.37
CA ALA A 158 -2.47 11.94 -11.73
C ALA A 158 -3.64 12.93 -11.88
N THR A 159 -3.50 13.88 -12.80
CA THR A 159 -4.60 14.78 -13.14
C THR A 159 -5.76 14.01 -13.77
N VAL A 160 -6.96 14.19 -13.23
CA VAL A 160 -8.20 13.50 -13.66
C VAL A 160 -9.18 14.42 -14.39
N GLY A 161 -8.95 15.73 -14.40
CA GLY A 161 -9.84 16.68 -15.07
C GLY A 161 -9.41 18.13 -14.87
N THR A 162 -10.32 19.06 -15.19
CA THR A 162 -10.10 20.51 -14.99
C THR A 162 -11.29 21.16 -14.28
N LEU A 163 -11.03 22.08 -13.35
CA LEU A 163 -12.01 22.93 -12.68
C LEU A 163 -11.74 24.39 -13.03
N LYS A 164 -12.66 25.05 -13.75
CA LYS A 164 -12.48 26.45 -14.20
C LYS A 164 -11.14 26.70 -14.93
N GLY A 165 -10.60 25.67 -15.59
CA GLY A 165 -9.30 25.72 -16.29
C GLY A 165 -8.11 25.21 -15.48
N ASP A 166 -8.24 25.02 -14.16
CA ASP A 166 -7.16 24.47 -13.33
C ASP A 166 -7.17 22.93 -13.35
N PRO A 167 -6.01 22.25 -13.45
CA PRO A 167 -5.95 20.79 -13.35
C PRO A 167 -6.40 20.31 -11.97
N ILE A 168 -7.17 19.22 -11.94
CA ILE A 168 -7.63 18.56 -10.71
C ILE A 168 -6.90 17.23 -10.54
N ALA A 169 -6.36 16.96 -9.35
CA ALA A 169 -5.77 15.69 -8.98
C ALA A 169 -6.37 15.15 -7.66
N PRO A 170 -6.36 13.82 -7.44
CA PRO A 170 -6.62 13.25 -6.14
C PRO A 170 -5.44 13.56 -5.21
N ILE A 171 -5.75 13.94 -3.98
CA ILE A 171 -4.81 14.33 -2.92
C ILE A 171 -5.15 13.52 -1.68
N LEU A 172 -4.18 12.79 -1.17
CA LEU A 172 -4.30 11.95 0.01
C LEU A 172 -3.32 12.42 1.08
N ARG A 173 -3.82 12.82 2.24
CA ARG A 173 -2.96 13.07 3.41
C ARG A 173 -2.74 11.75 4.16
N VAL A 174 -1.49 11.30 4.20
CA VAL A 174 -1.12 9.98 4.76
C VAL A 174 -0.50 10.06 6.15
N TRP A 175 0.14 11.18 6.51
CA TRP A 175 0.84 11.35 7.80
C TRP A 175 0.57 12.73 8.43
N PRO A 176 0.55 12.86 9.77
CA PRO A 176 0.58 11.81 10.81
C PRO A 176 -0.76 11.08 11.00
N GLN A 177 -1.83 11.62 10.42
CA GLN A 177 -3.15 11.01 10.45
C GLN A 177 -3.65 10.78 9.04
N ARG A 178 -4.16 9.58 8.78
CA ARG A 178 -4.77 9.20 7.51
C ARG A 178 -6.09 9.94 7.31
N HIS A 179 -6.26 10.59 6.16
CA HIS A 179 -7.50 11.26 5.77
C HIS A 179 -8.10 10.62 4.51
N ALA A 180 -9.36 10.92 4.23
CA ALA A 180 -10.00 10.57 2.97
C ALA A 180 -9.33 11.30 1.79
N ILE A 181 -9.33 10.65 0.62
CA ILE A 181 -8.91 11.27 -0.64
C ILE A 181 -9.84 12.42 -0.97
N LYS A 182 -9.26 13.55 -1.33
CA LYS A 182 -9.99 14.70 -1.88
C LYS A 182 -9.48 15.04 -3.26
N TYR A 183 -10.32 15.66 -4.07
CA TYR A 183 -9.93 16.17 -5.38
C TYR A 183 -9.74 17.68 -5.28
N GLY A 184 -8.59 18.17 -5.73
CA GLY A 184 -8.23 19.58 -5.61
C GLY A 184 -7.33 20.06 -6.73
N SER A 185 -7.34 21.38 -6.94
CA SER A 185 -6.38 22.05 -7.82
C SER A 185 -5.09 22.41 -7.07
N PRO A 186 -3.99 22.71 -7.79
CA PRO A 186 -2.74 23.17 -7.16
C PRO A 186 -2.96 24.36 -6.23
N LYS A 187 -3.77 25.34 -6.63
CA LYS A 187 -4.07 26.52 -5.82
C LYS A 187 -4.77 26.19 -4.50
N MET A 188 -5.69 25.23 -4.53
CA MET A 188 -6.35 24.74 -3.31
C MET A 188 -5.35 24.04 -2.39
N PHE A 189 -4.46 23.23 -2.96
CA PHE A 189 -3.42 22.53 -2.21
C PHE A 189 -2.41 23.49 -1.59
N ASP A 190 -1.94 24.48 -2.35
CA ASP A 190 -1.02 25.51 -1.86
C ASP A 190 -1.62 26.29 -0.69
N ALA A 191 -2.92 26.59 -0.72
CA ALA A 191 -3.59 27.25 0.39
C ALA A 191 -3.58 26.41 1.67
N GLU A 192 -3.77 25.09 1.54
CA GLU A 192 -3.70 24.16 2.68
C GLU A 192 -2.27 24.01 3.21
N LEU A 193 -1.29 23.85 2.31
CA LEU A 193 0.12 23.76 2.67
C LEU A 193 0.55 25.02 3.45
N ASN A 194 0.19 26.20 2.94
CA ASN A 194 0.48 27.48 3.59
C ASN A 194 -0.23 27.68 4.93
N ALA A 195 -1.36 27.02 5.17
CA ALA A 195 -2.03 27.05 6.47
C ALA A 195 -1.32 26.17 7.52
N ILE A 196 -0.57 25.16 7.08
CA ILE A 196 0.08 24.17 7.96
C ILE A 196 1.55 24.53 8.23
N LEU A 197 2.30 24.96 7.22
CA LEU A 197 3.73 25.28 7.34
C LEU A 197 4.07 26.26 8.48
N PRO A 198 3.27 27.33 8.76
CA PRO A 198 3.56 28.24 9.86
C PRO A 198 3.40 27.61 11.26
N ARG A 199 2.62 26.54 11.37
CA ARG A 199 2.35 25.82 12.63
C ARG A 199 3.48 24.86 12.99
N HIS A 200 4.34 24.52 12.03
CA HIS A 200 5.53 23.69 12.24
C HIS A 200 6.39 24.19 13.40
N CYS A 201 6.73 25.49 13.41
CA CYS A 201 7.54 26.08 14.48
C CYS A 201 6.79 26.29 15.80
N GLY A 202 5.46 26.19 15.79
CA GLY A 202 4.60 26.41 16.97
C GLY A 202 4.30 25.13 17.77
N GLY A 203 4.92 24.00 17.41
CA GLY A 203 4.58 22.66 17.88
C GLY A 203 5.57 21.98 18.83
N ARG A 204 6.52 22.69 19.45
CA ARG A 204 7.02 22.28 20.78
C ARG A 204 6.22 23.03 21.82
N LEU A 205 5.09 22.47 22.24
CA LEU A 205 4.60 22.77 23.59
C LEU A 205 5.44 21.93 24.57
N PRO A 206 5.78 22.49 25.75
CA PRO A 206 6.62 21.84 26.76
C PRO A 206 6.06 20.51 27.26
#